data_AF-A0A929K6Y7-F1
#
_entry.id   AF-A0A929K6Y7-F1
#
_cell.length_a   1.000
_cell.length_b   1.000
_cell.length_c   1.000
_cell.angle_alpha   90.00
_cell.angle_beta   90.00
_cell.angle_gamma   90.00
#
_symmetry.space_group_name_H-M   'P 1'
#
loop_
_entity.id
_entity.type
_entity.pdbx_description
1 polymer ?
#
loop_
_entity_poly.entity_id
_entity_poly.type
_entity_poly.pdbx_seq_one_letter_code
_entity_poly.pdbx_strand_id
1 'polypeptide(L)' 'YAKLIHYESLSRGYEDNPEKQARFLKEVEYLRKKWWHVIDKGDPYYNPNLSLDKADFSIKI' A
#
# COMPACT_ATOMS: atom_id res chain seq x y z
N TYR A 1 -14.37 23.72 5.98
CA TYR A 1 -13.91 23.35 4.62
C TYR A 1 -12.43 23.05 4.69
N ALA A 2 -11.98 21.89 4.19
CA ALA A 2 -10.58 21.47 4.23
C ALA A 2 -10.15 20.95 2.85
N LYS A 3 -8.94 21.34 2.41
CA LYS A 3 -8.32 20.91 1.16
C LYS A 3 -7.02 20.18 1.48
N LEU A 4 -6.88 18.95 1.00
CA LEU A 4 -5.68 18.14 1.14
C LEU A 4 -5.01 18.03 -0.22
N ILE A 5 -3.74 18.44 -0.32
CA ILE A 5 -2.97 18.39 -1.56
C ILE A 5 -1.81 17.41 -1.35
N HIS A 6 -1.78 16.35 -2.15
CA HIS A 6 -0.75 15.32 -2.08
C HIS A 6 0.40 15.64 -3.04
N TYR A 7 1.41 16.36 -2.56
CA TYR A 7 2.59 16.72 -3.35
C TYR A 7 3.64 15.60 -3.46
N GLU A 8 3.54 14.56 -2.63
CA GLU A 8 4.52 13.46 -2.57
C GLU A 8 4.57 12.64 -3.87
N SER A 9 3.42 12.43 -4.51
CA SER A 9 3.37 11.70 -5.80
C SER A 9 4.12 12.43 -6.91
N LEU A 10 4.21 13.78 -6.85
CA LEU A 10 4.89 14.59 -7.85
C LEU A 10 6.42 14.47 -7.76
N SER A 11 6.98 14.39 -6.54
CA SER A 11 8.43 14.30 -6.34
C SER A 11 8.95 12.86 -6.34
N ARG A 12 8.13 11.90 -5.91
CA ARG A 12 8.52 10.48 -5.81
C ARG A 12 8.45 9.75 -7.15
N GLY A 13 7.41 10.06 -7.95
CA GLY A 13 7.17 9.41 -9.24
C GLY A 13 6.97 7.90 -9.13
N TYR A 14 7.11 7.20 -10.26
CA TYR A 14 7.05 5.74 -10.29
C TYR A 14 8.35 5.11 -9.76
N GLU A 15 8.25 3.88 -9.23
CA GLU A 15 9.40 3.08 -8.79
C GLU A 15 10.09 2.43 -10.02
N ASP A 16 10.64 3.27 -10.88
CA ASP A 16 11.10 2.97 -12.24
C ASP A 16 12.60 2.64 -12.35
N ASN A 17 13.38 2.85 -11.29
CA ASN A 17 14.81 2.57 -11.27
C ASN A 17 15.20 1.63 -10.11
N PRO A 18 16.37 0.98 -10.17
CA PRO A 18 16.77 -0.01 -9.16
C PRO A 18 16.87 0.54 -7.73
N GLU A 19 17.31 1.78 -7.56
CA GLU A 19 17.46 2.42 -6.23
C GLU A 19 16.10 2.65 -5.58
N LYS A 20 15.15 3.15 -6.37
CA LYS A 20 13.75 3.35 -6.01
C LYS A 20 13.07 2.03 -5.64
N GLN A 21 13.25 0.99 -6.45
CA GLN A 21 12.76 -0.35 -6.16
C GLN A 21 13.35 -0.93 -4.86
N ALA A 22 14.66 -0.77 -4.64
CA ALA A 22 15.31 -1.21 -3.40
C ALA A 22 14.75 -0.49 -2.16
N ARG A 23 14.50 0.82 -2.26
CA ARG A 23 13.82 1.59 -1.21
C ARG A 23 12.40 1.06 -0.97
N PHE A 24 11.62 0.83 -2.02
CA PHE A 24 10.26 0.29 -1.90
C PHE A 24 10.27 -1.07 -1.19
N LEU A 25 11.16 -1.98 -1.58
CA LEU A 25 11.30 -3.29 -0.92
C LEU A 25 11.65 -3.15 0.56
N LYS A 26 12.54 -2.23 0.92
CA LYS A 26 12.89 -1.96 2.32
C LYS A 26 11.69 -1.44 3.13
N GLU A 27 10.85 -0.60 2.53
CA GLU A 27 9.61 -0.12 3.15
C GLU A 27 8.60 -1.25 3.35
N VAL A 28 8.45 -2.13 2.35
CA VAL A 28 7.61 -3.34 2.43
C VAL A 28 8.09 -4.26 3.55
N GLU A 29 9.39 -4.52 3.64
CA GLU A 29 9.99 -5.33 4.70
C GLU A 29 9.76 -4.73 6.09
N TYR A 30 9.93 -3.41 6.23
CA TYR A 30 9.67 -2.72 7.49
C TYR A 30 8.20 -2.87 7.92
N LEU A 31 7.27 -2.66 6.99
CA LEU A 31 5.84 -2.81 7.24
C LEU A 31 5.49 -4.26 7.61
N ARG A 32 5.99 -5.25 6.86
CA ARG A 32 5.75 -6.67 7.14
C ARG A 32 6.35 -7.06 8.48
N LYS A 33 7.56 -6.63 8.82
CA LYS A 33 8.19 -6.92 10.12
C LYS A 33 7.36 -6.41 11.29
N LYS A 34 6.80 -5.21 11.17
CA LYS A 34 5.99 -4.59 12.23
C LYS A 34 4.60 -5.21 12.35
N TRP A 35 3.95 -5.50 11.22
CA TRP A 35 2.54 -5.84 11.15
C TRP A 35 2.25 -7.25 10.62
N TRP A 36 3.26 -8.13 10.62
CA TRP A 36 3.14 -9.50 10.07
C TRP A 36 1.89 -10.22 10.56
N HIS A 37 1.56 -10.10 11.84
CA HIS A 37 0.41 -10.77 12.45
C HIS A 37 -0.94 -10.30 11.90
N VAL A 38 -1.08 -9.02 11.51
CA VAL A 38 -2.30 -8.51 10.87
C VAL A 38 -2.36 -8.95 9.43
N ILE A 39 -1.22 -8.85 8.72
CA ILE A 39 -1.16 -9.17 7.29
C ILE A 39 -1.38 -10.66 7.04
N ASP A 40 -0.79 -11.53 7.87
CA ASP A 40 -0.90 -12.98 7.75
C ASP A 40 -2.30 -13.48 8.12
N LYS A 41 -2.94 -12.86 9.12
CA LYS A 41 -4.31 -13.22 9.54
C LYS A 41 -5.40 -12.56 8.70
N GLY A 42 -5.03 -11.56 7.90
CA GLY A 42 -5.97 -10.64 7.25
C GLY A 42 -6.40 -9.52 8.19
N ASP A 43 -6.56 -8.33 7.63
CA ASP A 43 -7.08 -7.17 8.36
C ASP A 43 -8.57 -7.41 8.72
N PRO A 44 -8.93 -7.51 10.01
CA PRO A 44 -10.31 -7.75 10.43
C PRO A 44 -11.27 -6.61 10.09
N TYR A 45 -10.75 -5.42 9.75
CA TYR A 45 -11.55 -4.25 9.39
C TYR A 45 -11.70 -4.07 7.87
N TYR A 46 -10.97 -4.84 7.07
CA TYR A 46 -11.12 -4.81 5.63
C TYR A 46 -12.40 -5.55 5.21
N ASN A 47 -13.18 -4.97 4.29
CA ASN A 47 -14.42 -5.59 3.84
C ASN A 47 -14.10 -6.86 3.02
N PRO A 48 -14.53 -8.06 3.44
CA PRO A 48 -14.18 -9.31 2.77
C PRO A 48 -14.72 -9.42 1.34
N ASN A 49 -15.69 -8.58 0.95
CA ASN A 49 -16.25 -8.54 -0.39
C ASN A 49 -15.43 -7.71 -1.37
N LEU A 50 -14.44 -6.93 -0.92
CA LEU A 50 -13.61 -6.09 -1.79
C LEU A 50 -12.33 -6.81 -2.22
N SER A 51 -11.82 -6.47 -3.40
CA SER A 51 -10.57 -7.03 -3.93
C SER A 51 -9.35 -6.47 -3.17
N LEU A 52 -8.47 -7.38 -2.71
CA LEU A 52 -7.16 -7.00 -2.17
C LEU A 52 -6.14 -6.65 -3.27
N ASP A 53 -6.43 -7.03 -4.52
CA ASP A 53 -5.53 -6.85 -5.67
C ASP A 53 -5.70 -5.46 -6.32
N LYS A 54 -6.85 -4.82 -6.09
CA LYS A 54 -7.21 -3.54 -6.71
C LYS A 54 -7.62 -2.53 -5.66
N ALA A 55 -7.08 -1.32 -5.76
CA ALA A 55 -7.39 -0.21 -4.87
C ALA A 55 -8.59 0.65 -5.35
N ASP A 56 -9.49 0.07 -6.15
CA ASP A 56 -10.61 0.74 -6.82
C ASP A 56 -11.98 0.41 -6.22
N PHE A 57 -12.01 -0.29 -5.07
CA PHE A 57 -13.22 -0.77 -4.41
C PHE A 57 -14.04 -1.77 -5.24
N SER A 58 -13.42 -2.43 -6.21
CA SER A 58 -14.05 -3.53 -6.93
C SER A 58 -14.34 -4.74 -6.03
N ILE A 59 -15.38 -5.48 -6.39
CA ILE A 59 -15.74 -6.72 -5.69
C ILE A 59 -14.69 -7.80 -5.98
N LYS A 60 -14.40 -8.61 -4.98
CA LYS A 60 -13.59 -9.83 -5.11
C LYS A 60 -14.37 -10.84 -5.96
N ILE A 61 -13.94 -11.05 -7.20
CA ILE A 61 -14.47 -12.07 -8.14
C ILE A 61 -13.58 -13.30 -8.10
#